data_AF-B3LJJ9-F1
#
_entry.id   AF-B3LJJ9-F1
#
_cell.length_a   1.000
_cell.length_b   1.000
_cell.length_c   1.000
_cell.angle_alpha   90.00
_cell.angle_beta   90.00
_cell.angle_gamma   90.00
#
_symmetry.space_group_name_H-M   'P 1'
#
loop_
_entity.id
_entity.type
_entity.pdbx_description
1 polymer ?
#
loop_
_entity_poly.entity_id
_entity_poly.type
_entity_poly.pdbx_seq_one_letter_code
_entity_poly.pdbx_strand_id
1 'polypeptide(L)'
;MTDEKRAFPKGNNHIRSETFNGSVSHKISESIKDIASLRPHGKYTVQDIDNIIASTSSHENRGQSGDSNGCINHDEEGDIPMCDLNDESDVEMISEYLSSQREMEAQSVANYMPKINDDLPLLNPPTLKTAFVVDTNFIISHLNTLEKLRSLSSTYHHLIIVPTTVIQELDGLKKSPDIARDNDDTTNQEHDRTIGTLARWGNDWIYKNLANLDSGLIGQKLKQSLNPGSLKDDSILDCCLYFKEILNCFVILLSNDKNLCTKALTEDILTVSFRKNMDAKIIAMRAYEENQLRFANLRDSTVNNFDQNVTSYAHIPGIETPPLQFDKVSQNVFEQVKETIFFAIDHTLRKEYGEDIGFIDYNPDKLTTIENASNYIYLFWVSVFSELFTCSKIKKNEWKSLPTVLKSKPTNLNDLRTFEQFWETVLHFLFSKFTNEEKQSLEKQIHEWKTSINAIST
;
A
#
# COMPACT_ATOMS: atom_id res chain seq x y z
N MET A 1 -12.55 -88.78 -18.58
CA MET A 1 -11.53 -89.84 -18.51
C MET A 1 -10.37 -89.29 -17.70
N THR A 2 -9.92 -90.04 -16.68
CA THR A 2 -8.54 -90.07 -16.10
C THR A 2 -7.85 -88.73 -15.78
N ASP A 3 -7.61 -88.33 -14.51
CA ASP A 3 -6.64 -88.91 -13.53
C ASP A 3 -5.26 -89.23 -14.17
N GLU A 4 -4.09 -88.86 -13.64
CA GLU A 4 -3.69 -88.34 -12.31
C GLU A 4 -2.94 -86.97 -12.47
N LYS A 5 -2.02 -86.42 -11.64
CA LYS A 5 -1.28 -86.87 -10.43
C LYS A 5 -0.81 -85.69 -9.53
N ARG A 6 0.03 -85.99 -8.52
CA ARG A 6 0.65 -85.07 -7.53
C ARG A 6 2.14 -84.81 -7.92
N ALA A 7 2.95 -83.89 -7.34
CA ALA A 7 2.92 -83.18 -6.06
C ALA A 7 3.80 -81.87 -6.03
N PHE A 8 3.68 -81.14 -4.90
CA PHE A 8 4.41 -79.96 -4.36
C PHE A 8 5.92 -80.16 -4.02
N PRO A 9 6.70 -79.19 -3.42
CA PRO A 9 6.62 -77.69 -3.33
C PRO A 9 7.98 -76.92 -3.46
N LYS A 10 7.94 -75.58 -3.24
CA LYS A 10 9.01 -74.60 -2.83
C LYS A 10 9.95 -74.02 -3.90
N GLY A 11 10.09 -72.68 -3.90
CA GLY A 11 11.19 -71.93 -4.53
C GLY A 11 10.86 -70.46 -4.81
N ASN A 12 11.71 -69.52 -4.33
CA ASN A 12 11.58 -68.07 -4.56
C ASN A 12 11.70 -67.68 -6.04
N ASN A 13 10.98 -66.63 -6.46
CA ASN A 13 11.53 -65.34 -6.93
C ASN A 13 10.38 -64.42 -7.41
N HIS A 14 10.13 -63.24 -6.84
CA HIS A 14 10.90 -61.97 -6.85
C HIS A 14 10.36 -60.98 -7.90
N ILE A 15 9.35 -60.18 -7.52
CA ILE A 15 9.10 -58.85 -8.10
C ILE A 15 8.98 -57.87 -6.93
N ARG A 16 9.63 -56.72 -7.07
CA ARG A 16 9.87 -55.70 -6.05
C ARG A 16 8.87 -54.56 -6.26
N SER A 17 8.06 -54.21 -5.26
CA SER A 17 7.32 -52.95 -5.21
C SER A 17 7.75 -52.18 -3.98
N GLU A 18 8.32 -51.00 -4.20
CA GLU A 18 8.95 -50.19 -3.17
C GLU A 18 7.90 -49.35 -2.43
N THR A 19 7.76 -49.59 -1.13
CA THR A 19 6.93 -48.79 -0.23
C THR A 19 7.75 -47.63 0.34
N PHE A 20 7.75 -46.48 -0.33
CA PHE A 20 8.32 -45.24 0.23
C PHE A 20 7.54 -44.00 -0.21
N ASN A 21 6.54 -43.60 0.59
CA ASN A 21 5.99 -42.22 0.61
C ASN A 21 4.96 -41.94 1.74
N GLY A 22 4.71 -42.87 2.66
CA GLY A 22 3.66 -42.71 3.68
C GLY A 22 4.00 -41.81 4.88
N SER A 23 5.27 -41.48 5.13
CA SER A 23 5.68 -40.83 6.39
C SER A 23 5.69 -39.30 6.36
N VAL A 24 6.03 -38.69 5.22
CA VAL A 24 6.21 -37.22 5.11
C VAL A 24 4.87 -36.50 5.11
N SER A 25 3.91 -36.90 4.26
CA SER A 25 2.58 -36.29 4.22
C SER A 25 1.82 -36.38 5.54
N HIS A 26 1.99 -37.47 6.30
CA HIS A 26 1.32 -37.62 7.59
C HIS A 26 1.86 -36.61 8.62
N LYS A 27 3.19 -36.48 8.72
CA LYS A 27 3.85 -35.51 9.63
C LYS A 27 3.49 -34.07 9.28
N ILE A 28 3.49 -33.71 8.00
CA ILE A 28 3.05 -32.38 7.54
C ILE A 28 1.59 -32.13 7.95
N SER A 29 0.72 -33.14 7.83
CA SER A 29 -0.70 -33.01 8.20
C SER A 29 -0.95 -32.87 9.72
N GLU A 30 -0.04 -33.36 10.57
CA GLU A 30 -0.11 -33.20 12.02
C GLU A 30 0.41 -31.82 12.45
N SER A 31 1.58 -31.39 11.95
CA SER A 31 2.11 -30.04 12.25
C SER A 31 1.17 -28.90 11.81
N ILE A 32 0.44 -29.07 10.70
CA ILE A 32 -0.57 -28.10 10.25
C ILE A 32 -1.78 -28.04 11.21
N LYS A 33 -2.18 -29.17 11.82
CA LYS A 33 -3.28 -29.21 12.79
C LYS A 33 -2.92 -28.52 14.11
N ASP A 34 -1.70 -28.71 14.60
CA ASP A 34 -1.25 -28.06 15.82
C ASP A 34 -1.22 -26.53 15.66
N ILE A 35 -0.76 -26.01 14.52
CA ILE A 35 -0.74 -24.56 14.25
C ILE A 35 -2.15 -23.97 14.07
N ALA A 36 -3.08 -24.72 13.48
CA ALA A 36 -4.48 -24.31 13.36
C ALA A 36 -5.15 -24.05 14.73
N SER A 37 -4.64 -24.67 15.81
CA SER A 37 -5.08 -24.41 17.18
C SER A 37 -4.54 -23.09 17.77
N LEU A 38 -3.39 -22.58 17.28
CA LEU A 38 -2.78 -21.33 17.75
C LEU A 38 -3.31 -20.07 17.04
N ARG A 39 -3.78 -20.16 15.78
CA ARG A 39 -4.34 -19.02 15.04
C ARG A 39 -5.54 -19.42 14.16
N PRO A 40 -6.77 -19.52 14.70
CA PRO A 40 -7.94 -19.99 13.96
C PRO A 40 -8.39 -19.11 12.78
N HIS A 41 -7.91 -17.86 12.65
CA HIS A 41 -8.37 -16.88 11.66
C HIS A 41 -7.26 -16.10 10.91
N GLY A 42 -6.01 -16.60 10.91
CA GLY A 42 -4.91 -16.00 10.15
C GLY A 42 -4.76 -16.60 8.75
N LYS A 43 -4.52 -15.78 7.72
CA LYS A 43 -3.98 -16.26 6.44
C LYS A 43 -2.46 -16.40 6.56
N TYR A 44 -1.91 -17.50 6.05
CA TYR A 44 -0.47 -17.79 6.05
C TYR A 44 0.26 -16.98 4.97
N THR A 45 1.48 -16.54 5.27
CA THR A 45 2.41 -15.93 4.31
C THR A 45 3.28 -17.00 3.64
N VAL A 46 3.96 -16.66 2.55
CA VAL A 46 4.94 -17.56 1.91
C VAL A 46 6.10 -17.85 2.88
N GLN A 47 6.55 -16.86 3.65
CA GLN A 47 7.56 -17.04 4.70
C GLN A 47 7.13 -18.04 5.79
N ASP A 48 5.84 -18.07 6.16
CA ASP A 48 5.34 -19.09 7.11
C ASP A 48 5.46 -20.51 6.52
N ILE A 49 5.27 -20.67 5.20
CA ILE A 49 5.38 -21.94 4.49
C ILE A 49 6.84 -22.36 4.34
N ASP A 50 7.74 -21.44 3.98
CA ASP A 50 9.18 -21.72 3.85
C ASP A 50 9.80 -22.10 5.20
N ASN A 51 9.37 -21.44 6.29
CA ASN A 51 9.77 -21.80 7.65
C ASN A 51 9.28 -23.21 8.05
N ILE A 52 8.10 -23.64 7.59
CA ILE A 52 7.60 -25.01 7.78
C ILE A 52 8.47 -26.03 7.00
N ILE A 53 8.87 -25.70 5.77
CA ILE A 53 9.76 -26.56 4.97
C ILE A 53 11.16 -26.65 5.61
N ALA A 54 11.74 -25.54 6.06
CA ALA A 54 13.04 -25.51 6.76
C ALA A 54 13.03 -26.24 8.11
N SER A 55 11.92 -26.17 8.86
CA SER A 55 11.76 -26.91 10.13
C SER A 55 11.54 -28.42 9.95
N THR A 56 11.15 -28.87 8.75
CA THR A 56 11.00 -30.31 8.44
C THR A 56 12.26 -30.95 7.86
N SER A 57 13.15 -30.18 7.24
CA SER A 57 14.44 -30.66 6.71
C SER A 57 15.57 -30.66 7.74
N SER A 58 15.50 -29.82 8.78
CA SER A 58 16.58 -29.62 9.77
C SER A 58 16.76 -30.76 10.79
N HIS A 59 16.00 -31.86 10.69
CA HIS A 59 16.07 -32.99 11.62
C HIS A 59 16.95 -34.18 11.17
N GLU A 60 17.49 -34.19 9.95
CA GLU A 60 18.23 -35.37 9.42
C GLU A 60 19.77 -35.30 9.53
N ASN A 61 20.39 -34.15 9.85
CA ASN A 61 21.85 -34.05 9.98
C ASN A 61 22.31 -33.50 11.33
N ARG A 62 22.82 -34.38 12.18
CA ARG A 62 23.55 -34.02 13.41
C ARG A 62 24.93 -34.70 13.45
N GLY A 63 25.88 -34.11 12.73
CA GLY A 63 27.32 -34.40 12.80
C GLY A 63 28.08 -33.26 13.49
N GLN A 64 29.20 -33.56 14.17
CA GLN A 64 29.90 -32.64 15.08
C GLN A 64 31.05 -31.84 14.43
N SER A 65 31.58 -30.88 15.22
CA SER A 65 32.87 -30.13 15.12
C SER A 65 32.90 -28.92 14.19
N GLY A 66 33.62 -27.83 14.50
CA GLY A 66 34.34 -27.51 15.76
C GLY A 66 35.24 -26.27 15.66
N ASP A 67 34.94 -25.27 16.50
CA ASP A 67 35.79 -24.15 17.01
C ASP A 67 36.54 -23.15 16.09
N SER A 68 36.47 -21.87 16.50
CA SER A 68 37.46 -20.78 16.38
C SER A 68 37.73 -19.99 15.06
N ASN A 69 37.34 -18.71 15.13
CA ASN A 69 37.95 -17.50 14.55
C ASN A 69 38.09 -17.29 13.02
N GLY A 70 37.43 -16.23 12.53
CA GLY A 70 37.77 -15.55 11.26
C GLY A 70 36.63 -14.68 10.72
N CYS A 71 36.77 -13.35 10.78
CA CYS A 71 35.83 -12.45 10.12
C CYS A 71 36.04 -12.46 8.59
N ILE A 72 35.20 -13.19 7.86
CA ILE A 72 34.68 -12.88 6.52
C ILE A 72 33.34 -13.63 6.42
N ASN A 73 32.22 -12.91 6.40
CA ASN A 73 30.94 -13.52 6.09
C ASN A 73 30.79 -13.54 4.56
N HIS A 74 30.99 -14.71 3.97
CA HIS A 74 30.36 -15.07 2.70
C HIS A 74 29.19 -15.99 3.04
N ASP A 75 28.01 -15.63 2.55
CA ASP A 75 26.82 -16.48 2.51
C ASP A 75 26.88 -17.46 1.33
N GLU A 76 26.24 -18.62 1.49
CA GLU A 76 26.54 -19.85 0.73
C GLU A 76 26.05 -19.88 -0.74
N GLU A 77 25.67 -18.73 -1.34
CA GLU A 77 25.34 -18.63 -2.78
C GLU A 77 26.32 -17.78 -3.60
N GLY A 78 27.34 -17.17 -2.99
CA GLY A 78 28.37 -16.42 -3.73
C GLY A 78 27.87 -15.12 -4.36
N ASP A 79 26.76 -14.57 -3.86
CA ASP A 79 26.14 -13.35 -4.35
C ASP A 79 26.98 -12.11 -4.06
N ILE A 80 27.10 -11.25 -5.08
CA ILE A 80 27.81 -9.96 -4.96
C ILE A 80 26.89 -8.98 -4.20
N PRO A 81 27.38 -8.26 -3.17
CA PRO A 81 26.53 -7.36 -2.39
C PRO A 81 25.90 -6.24 -3.23
N MET A 82 24.60 -6.00 -3.02
CA MET A 82 23.84 -4.92 -3.66
C MET A 82 24.42 -3.54 -3.26
N CYS A 83 25.19 -2.92 -4.16
CA CYS A 83 25.75 -1.58 -3.98
C CYS A 83 25.27 -0.65 -5.10
N ASP A 84 24.96 0.61 -4.76
CA ASP A 84 24.58 1.64 -5.73
C ASP A 84 25.78 2.04 -6.63
N LEU A 85 25.50 2.44 -7.87
CA LEU A 85 26.49 3.00 -8.80
C LEU A 85 26.78 4.46 -8.45
N ASN A 86 28.05 4.79 -8.26
CA ASN A 86 28.50 6.11 -7.78
C ASN A 86 29.20 6.98 -8.83
N ASP A 87 29.39 6.46 -10.05
CA ASP A 87 29.93 7.20 -11.19
C ASP A 87 28.78 7.67 -12.10
N GLU A 88 28.84 8.95 -12.50
CA GLU A 88 27.87 9.55 -13.41
C GLU A 88 28.01 8.97 -14.82
N SER A 89 29.21 8.55 -15.23
CA SER A 89 29.47 7.92 -16.53
C SER A 89 28.85 6.53 -16.65
N ASP A 90 28.80 5.74 -15.56
CA ASP A 90 28.15 4.43 -15.56
C ASP A 90 26.62 4.56 -15.67
N VAL A 91 26.06 5.55 -14.96
CA VAL A 91 24.62 5.85 -15.01
C VAL A 91 24.21 6.38 -16.39
N GLU A 92 25.02 7.23 -17.03
CA GLU A 92 24.74 7.71 -18.39
C GLU A 92 24.81 6.57 -19.42
N MET A 93 25.81 5.67 -19.32
CA MET A 93 25.89 4.45 -20.15
C MET A 93 24.66 3.53 -20.02
N ILE A 94 24.16 3.32 -18.80
CA ILE A 94 22.92 2.54 -18.56
C ILE A 94 21.70 3.25 -19.15
N SER A 95 21.64 4.58 -19.04
CA SER A 95 20.56 5.41 -19.63
C SER A 95 20.50 5.26 -21.15
N GLU A 96 21.66 5.32 -21.82
CA GLU A 96 21.79 5.12 -23.26
C GLU A 96 21.44 3.68 -23.68
N TYR A 97 21.91 2.68 -22.93
CA TYR A 97 21.59 1.28 -23.20
C TYR A 97 20.09 1.00 -23.12
N LEU A 98 19.42 1.47 -22.05
CA LEU A 98 17.97 1.38 -21.87
C LEU A 98 17.21 2.06 -23.02
N SER A 99 17.64 3.27 -23.39
CA SER A 99 17.07 4.01 -24.52
C SER A 99 17.14 3.21 -25.83
N SER A 100 18.29 2.58 -26.10
CA SER A 100 18.48 1.74 -27.30
C SER A 100 17.62 0.47 -27.28
N GLN A 101 17.45 -0.18 -26.13
CA GLN A 101 16.65 -1.40 -26.02
C GLN A 101 15.15 -1.09 -26.21
N ARG A 102 14.68 0.03 -25.63
CA ARG A 102 13.31 0.53 -25.82
C ARG A 102 12.98 0.75 -27.31
N GLU A 103 13.91 1.15 -28.16
CA GLU A 103 13.66 1.33 -29.60
C GLU A 103 13.31 0.02 -30.34
N MET A 104 13.83 -1.12 -29.90
CA MET A 104 13.63 -2.41 -30.59
C MET A 104 12.27 -3.08 -30.33
N GLU A 105 11.61 -2.80 -29.21
CA GLU A 105 10.42 -3.57 -28.76
C GLU A 105 9.07 -3.00 -29.26
N ALA A 106 9.07 -1.87 -29.98
CA ALA A 106 7.87 -1.08 -30.29
C ALA A 106 6.88 -1.67 -31.34
N GLN A 107 6.88 -2.99 -31.59
CA GLN A 107 6.11 -3.62 -32.68
C GLN A 107 5.14 -4.76 -32.26
N SER A 108 4.99 -5.02 -30.96
CA SER A 108 3.93 -5.85 -30.39
C SER A 108 3.67 -5.36 -28.95
N VAL A 109 2.45 -5.17 -28.44
CA VAL A 109 1.21 -5.97 -28.59
C VAL A 109 -0.02 -5.06 -28.46
N ALA A 110 -1.11 -5.39 -29.16
CA ALA A 110 -2.45 -4.88 -28.81
C ALA A 110 -3.48 -6.02 -28.91
N ASN A 111 -4.27 -6.27 -27.85
CA ASN A 111 -5.73 -6.61 -27.89
C ASN A 111 -6.33 -7.18 -26.56
N TYR A 112 -7.40 -6.53 -26.08
CA TYR A 112 -8.62 -7.02 -25.36
C TYR A 112 -8.66 -7.57 -23.90
N MET A 113 -9.38 -6.82 -23.04
CA MET A 113 -10.43 -7.20 -22.02
C MET A 113 -10.07 -8.17 -20.84
N PRO A 114 -10.80 -8.20 -19.68
CA PRO A 114 -12.10 -7.56 -19.33
C PRO A 114 -12.15 -6.77 -17.98
N LYS A 115 -13.34 -6.24 -17.63
CA LYS A 115 -13.63 -5.51 -16.36
C LYS A 115 -13.82 -6.45 -15.15
N ILE A 116 -13.09 -6.17 -14.06
CA ILE A 116 -13.26 -6.74 -12.71
C ILE A 116 -12.86 -5.63 -11.70
N ASN A 117 -13.53 -5.55 -10.55
CA ASN A 117 -13.36 -4.46 -9.57
C ASN A 117 -11.99 -4.48 -8.87
N ASP A 118 -11.48 -3.27 -8.57
CA ASP A 118 -10.16 -3.03 -8.01
C ASP A 118 -10.23 -2.49 -6.58
N ASP A 119 -9.44 -3.09 -5.68
CA ASP A 119 -9.02 -2.41 -4.45
C ASP A 119 -7.62 -2.80 -3.99
N LEU A 120 -6.96 -1.87 -3.32
CA LEU A 120 -5.75 -2.04 -2.49
C LEU A 120 -6.11 -1.54 -1.07
N PRO A 121 -5.35 -1.90 -0.02
CA PRO A 121 -5.67 -1.47 1.34
C PRO A 121 -5.54 0.06 1.49
N LEU A 122 -6.66 0.77 1.62
CA LEU A 122 -6.64 2.12 2.19
C LEU A 122 -6.35 2.02 3.70
N LEU A 123 -5.31 2.74 4.12
CA LEU A 123 -5.03 3.17 5.49
C LEU A 123 -5.03 4.70 5.44
N ASN A 124 -5.88 5.35 6.24
CA ASN A 124 -6.17 6.79 6.20
C ASN A 124 -6.19 7.39 7.62
N PRO A 125 -6.05 8.72 7.79
CA PRO A 125 -5.13 9.65 7.12
C PRO A 125 -4.47 10.64 8.14
N PRO A 126 -3.62 11.62 7.73
CA PRO A 126 -4.17 12.98 7.48
C PRO A 126 -3.42 13.85 6.42
N THR A 127 -2.49 13.28 5.64
CA THR A 127 -1.71 13.98 4.60
C THR A 127 -1.95 13.34 3.23
N LEU A 128 -1.77 14.07 2.12
CA LEU A 128 -1.73 13.43 0.80
C LEU A 128 -0.60 12.40 0.82
N LYS A 129 -0.81 11.18 0.31
CA LYS A 129 0.22 10.15 0.41
C LYS A 129 1.37 10.51 -0.53
N THR A 130 2.59 10.59 0.00
CA THR A 130 3.78 10.79 -0.85
C THR A 130 4.01 9.52 -1.67
N ALA A 131 4.16 9.68 -2.97
CA ALA A 131 4.20 8.60 -3.94
C ALA A 131 5.46 8.72 -4.80
N PHE A 132 6.47 7.90 -4.50
CA PHE A 132 7.70 7.82 -5.29
C PHE A 132 7.51 6.85 -6.45
N VAL A 133 7.30 7.35 -7.66
CA VAL A 133 7.28 6.52 -8.87
C VAL A 133 8.71 6.29 -9.34
N VAL A 134 9.11 5.03 -9.54
CA VAL A 134 10.49 4.68 -9.97
C VAL A 134 10.58 4.38 -11.45
N ASP A 135 11.71 4.76 -12.05
CA ASP A 135 12.13 4.40 -13.41
C ASP A 135 13.13 3.22 -13.38
N THR A 136 13.17 2.43 -14.46
CA THR A 136 14.04 1.26 -14.65
C THR A 136 15.51 1.59 -14.39
N ASN A 137 15.98 2.72 -14.93
CA ASN A 137 17.34 3.20 -14.72
C ASN A 137 17.66 3.45 -13.23
N PHE A 138 16.69 4.02 -12.50
CA PHE A 138 16.85 4.31 -11.08
C PHE A 138 16.88 3.01 -10.24
N ILE A 139 16.09 2.00 -10.61
CA ILE A 139 16.14 0.67 -9.97
C ILE A 139 17.49 -0.01 -10.22
N ILE A 140 17.99 0.01 -11.45
CA ILE A 140 19.25 -0.64 -11.83
C ILE A 140 20.45 0.03 -11.15
N SER A 141 20.48 1.36 -11.14
CA SER A 141 21.62 2.12 -10.65
C SER A 141 21.63 2.32 -9.13
N HIS A 142 20.45 2.40 -8.48
CA HIS A 142 20.31 2.90 -7.09
C HIS A 142 19.43 2.01 -6.20
N LEU A 143 19.50 0.68 -6.39
CA LEU A 143 18.67 -0.30 -5.70
C LEU A 143 18.80 -0.28 -4.16
N ASN A 144 20.01 -0.06 -3.63
CA ASN A 144 20.24 0.00 -2.18
C ASN A 144 19.74 1.32 -1.58
N THR A 145 19.78 2.41 -2.36
CA THR A 145 19.10 3.66 -2.00
C THR A 145 17.58 3.48 -1.99
N LEU A 146 17.01 2.72 -2.94
CA LEU A 146 15.58 2.38 -2.92
C LEU A 146 15.18 1.49 -1.74
N GLU A 147 15.97 0.49 -1.36
CA GLU A 147 15.68 -0.35 -0.18
C GLU A 147 15.73 0.46 1.12
N LYS A 148 16.70 1.36 1.26
CA LYS A 148 16.73 2.30 2.40
C LYS A 148 15.50 3.20 2.39
N LEU A 149 15.13 3.76 1.24
CA LEU A 149 13.94 4.61 1.10
C LEU A 149 12.68 3.82 1.46
N ARG A 150 12.57 2.56 1.04
CA ARG A 150 11.47 1.65 1.36
C ARG A 150 11.36 1.41 2.86
N SER A 151 12.49 1.14 3.54
CA SER A 151 12.52 0.92 5.00
C SER A 151 12.00 2.13 5.81
N LEU A 152 12.07 3.33 5.24
CA LEU A 152 11.61 4.59 5.82
C LEU A 152 10.13 4.93 5.55
N SER A 153 9.41 4.11 4.76
CA SER A 153 8.00 4.33 4.36
C SER A 153 7.03 4.52 5.54
N SER A 154 7.18 3.75 6.61
CA SER A 154 6.38 3.88 7.84
C SER A 154 6.68 5.15 8.63
N THR A 155 7.90 5.69 8.51
CA THR A 155 8.35 6.88 9.26
C THR A 155 7.91 8.17 8.55
N TYR A 156 8.05 8.23 7.22
CA TYR A 156 7.74 9.42 6.42
C TYR A 156 6.45 9.31 5.59
N HIS A 157 5.65 8.25 5.83
CA HIS A 157 4.30 8.04 5.28
C HIS A 157 4.23 8.03 3.74
N HIS A 158 5.26 7.51 3.08
CA HIS A 158 5.35 7.40 1.63
C HIS A 158 5.13 5.97 1.10
N LEU A 159 4.88 5.85 -0.20
CA LEU A 159 4.97 4.61 -0.97
C LEU A 159 6.04 4.72 -2.04
N ILE A 160 6.63 3.57 -2.40
CA ILE A 160 7.32 3.39 -3.68
C ILE A 160 6.36 2.68 -4.64
N ILE A 161 6.25 3.20 -5.86
CA ILE A 161 5.36 2.72 -6.92
C ILE A 161 6.22 2.28 -8.10
N VAL A 162 6.11 1.00 -8.46
CA VAL A 162 6.79 0.44 -9.63
C VAL A 162 5.81 0.41 -10.81
N PRO A 163 6.04 1.18 -11.89
CA PRO A 163 5.22 1.12 -13.10
C PRO A 163 5.26 -0.28 -13.75
N THR A 164 4.20 -0.65 -14.46
CA THR A 164 4.10 -1.94 -15.15
C THR A 164 5.21 -2.09 -16.19
N THR A 165 5.48 -1.02 -16.93
CA THR A 165 6.52 -0.94 -17.97
C THR A 165 7.91 -1.16 -17.40
N VAL A 166 8.19 -0.68 -16.18
CA VAL A 166 9.48 -0.87 -15.53
C VAL A 166 9.75 -2.35 -15.22
N ILE A 167 8.71 -3.09 -14.81
CA ILE A 167 8.82 -4.55 -14.64
C ILE A 167 9.11 -5.24 -15.98
N GLN A 168 8.45 -4.81 -17.06
CA GLN A 168 8.65 -5.36 -18.41
C GLN A 168 10.07 -5.08 -18.94
N GLU A 169 10.57 -3.86 -18.78
CA GLU A 169 11.93 -3.47 -19.18
C GLU A 169 12.99 -4.27 -18.39
N LEU A 170 12.83 -4.41 -17.07
CA LEU A 170 13.73 -5.25 -16.25
C LEU A 170 13.72 -6.73 -16.71
N ASP A 171 12.57 -7.26 -17.13
CA ASP A 171 12.48 -8.62 -17.70
C ASP A 171 13.13 -8.76 -19.09
N GLY A 172 13.11 -7.71 -19.91
CA GLY A 172 13.87 -7.63 -21.16
C GLY A 172 15.38 -7.63 -20.92
N LEU A 173 15.84 -6.86 -19.92
CA LEU A 173 17.24 -6.68 -19.57
C LEU A 173 17.92 -7.92 -18.98
N LYS A 174 17.17 -8.81 -18.31
CA LYS A 174 17.67 -10.12 -17.81
C LYS A 174 18.39 -10.97 -18.87
N LYS A 175 18.07 -10.75 -20.15
CA LYS A 175 18.58 -11.46 -21.34
C LYS A 175 19.70 -10.73 -22.07
N SER A 176 20.10 -9.54 -21.60
CA SER A 176 21.26 -8.84 -22.16
C SER A 176 22.51 -9.72 -22.08
N PRO A 177 23.31 -9.85 -23.16
CA PRO A 177 24.59 -10.53 -23.08
C PRO A 177 25.50 -9.75 -22.14
N ASP A 178 26.36 -10.46 -21.42
CA ASP A 178 27.36 -9.85 -20.55
C ASP A 178 28.28 -8.94 -21.39
N ILE A 179 28.12 -7.62 -21.23
CA ILE A 179 29.06 -6.63 -21.74
C ILE A 179 30.30 -6.70 -20.82
N ALA A 180 31.12 -7.73 -21.03
CA ALA A 180 32.46 -7.76 -20.46
C ALA A 180 33.21 -6.52 -20.96
N ARG A 181 33.71 -5.67 -20.05
CA ARG A 181 34.62 -4.61 -20.46
C ARG A 181 35.90 -5.28 -20.95
N ASP A 182 36.15 -5.19 -22.25
CA ASP A 182 37.36 -5.71 -22.89
C ASP A 182 38.56 -4.76 -22.60
N ASN A 183 38.80 -4.54 -21.31
CA ASN A 183 39.89 -3.75 -20.76
C ASN A 183 40.94 -4.72 -20.20
N ASP A 184 41.88 -5.06 -21.06
CA ASP A 184 43.16 -5.68 -20.72
C ASP A 184 44.00 -4.72 -19.87
N ASP A 185 43.68 -4.60 -18.57
CA ASP A 185 44.65 -4.16 -17.58
C ASP A 185 44.43 -4.85 -16.22
N THR A 186 45.32 -5.79 -15.92
CA THR A 186 45.35 -6.49 -14.64
C THR A 186 45.71 -5.53 -13.50
N THR A 187 44.76 -5.11 -12.64
CA THR A 187 45.06 -4.83 -11.21
C THR A 187 43.89 -4.56 -10.24
N ASN A 188 42.62 -4.40 -10.65
CA ASN A 188 41.52 -4.15 -9.70
C ASN A 188 40.38 -5.18 -9.80
N GLN A 189 40.11 -5.90 -8.71
CA GLN A 189 38.95 -6.81 -8.56
C GLN A 189 37.65 -6.05 -8.23
N GLU A 190 37.36 -4.94 -8.91
CA GLU A 190 35.99 -4.44 -8.94
C GLU A 190 35.22 -5.27 -9.95
N HIS A 191 34.44 -6.23 -9.45
CA HIS A 191 33.65 -7.16 -10.27
C HIS A 191 32.79 -6.39 -11.27
N ASP A 192 33.01 -6.64 -12.56
CA ASP A 192 32.27 -6.00 -13.65
C ASP A 192 30.81 -6.45 -13.60
N ARG A 193 29.94 -5.57 -13.10
CA ARG A 193 28.52 -5.86 -12.88
C ARG A 193 27.75 -5.65 -14.18
N THR A 194 27.34 -6.76 -14.79
CA THR A 194 26.60 -6.68 -16.05
C THR A 194 25.17 -6.22 -15.83
N ILE A 195 24.62 -5.47 -16.80
CA ILE A 195 23.27 -4.89 -16.71
C ILE A 195 22.21 -5.98 -16.46
N GLY A 196 22.37 -7.16 -17.06
CA GLY A 196 21.51 -8.32 -16.81
C GLY A 196 21.55 -8.83 -15.37
N THR A 197 22.66 -8.67 -14.65
CA THR A 197 22.77 -9.02 -13.22
C THR A 197 22.03 -8.00 -12.36
N LEU A 198 22.21 -6.69 -12.61
CA LEU A 198 21.48 -5.63 -11.92
C LEU A 198 19.96 -5.74 -12.15
N ALA A 199 19.53 -6.09 -13.36
CA ALA A 199 18.11 -6.29 -13.70
C ALA A 199 17.49 -7.55 -13.05
N ARG A 200 18.29 -8.56 -12.68
CA ARG A 200 17.83 -9.69 -11.85
C ARG A 200 17.61 -9.22 -10.42
N TRP A 201 18.60 -8.57 -9.80
CA TRP A 201 18.47 -8.04 -8.43
C TRP A 201 17.30 -7.06 -8.28
N GLY A 202 17.10 -6.15 -9.25
CA GLY A 202 15.95 -5.24 -9.25
C GLY A 202 14.61 -5.99 -9.26
N ASN A 203 14.49 -7.03 -10.09
CA ASN A 203 13.28 -7.88 -10.12
C ASN A 203 13.09 -8.69 -8.83
N ASP A 204 14.15 -9.29 -8.29
CA ASP A 204 14.07 -10.07 -7.05
C ASP A 204 13.70 -9.19 -5.86
N TRP A 205 14.20 -7.95 -5.82
CA TRP A 205 13.82 -6.93 -4.86
C TRP A 205 12.35 -6.51 -4.98
N ILE A 206 11.86 -6.29 -6.21
CA ILE A 206 10.43 -6.02 -6.47
C ILE A 206 9.59 -7.21 -5.97
N TYR A 207 9.93 -8.44 -6.35
CA TYR A 207 9.18 -9.65 -5.97
C TYR A 207 9.13 -9.84 -4.45
N LYS A 208 10.29 -9.80 -3.77
CA LYS A 208 10.39 -9.95 -2.31
C LYS A 208 9.53 -8.91 -1.57
N ASN A 209 9.47 -7.67 -2.08
CA ASN A 209 8.68 -6.61 -1.46
C ASN A 209 7.20 -6.63 -1.84
N LEU A 210 6.80 -7.08 -3.04
CA LEU A 210 5.39 -7.27 -3.40
C LEU A 210 4.76 -8.47 -2.68
N ALA A 211 5.54 -9.50 -2.36
CA ALA A 211 5.09 -10.63 -1.55
C ALA A 211 4.76 -10.23 -0.09
N ASN A 212 5.33 -9.12 0.40
CA ASN A 212 5.08 -8.58 1.73
C ASN A 212 4.17 -7.33 1.65
N LEU A 213 2.89 -7.50 2.00
CA LEU A 213 1.86 -6.46 1.83
C LEU A 213 2.12 -5.17 2.64
N ASP A 214 2.93 -5.22 3.70
CA ASP A 214 3.27 -4.07 4.55
C ASP A 214 4.67 -3.50 4.21
N SER A 215 5.25 -3.83 3.04
CA SER A 215 6.61 -3.43 2.66
C SER A 215 6.78 -1.94 2.35
N GLY A 216 5.71 -1.17 2.14
CA GLY A 216 5.78 0.21 1.66
C GLY A 216 6.06 0.35 0.15
N LEU A 217 6.08 -0.76 -0.59
CA LEU A 217 6.20 -0.81 -2.04
C LEU A 217 4.93 -1.39 -2.66
N ILE A 218 4.46 -0.81 -3.78
CA ILE A 218 3.37 -1.34 -4.59
C ILE A 218 3.75 -1.35 -6.07
N GLY A 219 3.17 -2.30 -6.81
CA GLY A 219 3.19 -2.28 -8.28
C GLY A 219 1.97 -1.54 -8.81
N GLN A 220 2.14 -0.79 -9.90
CA GLN A 220 1.04 -0.29 -10.69
C GLN A 220 0.23 -1.48 -11.20
N LYS A 221 -1.09 -1.48 -10.97
CA LYS A 221 -1.99 -2.47 -11.55
C LYS A 221 -2.26 -2.14 -13.01
N LEU A 222 -2.55 -3.17 -13.83
CA LEU A 222 -2.86 -3.05 -15.27
C LEU A 222 -4.02 -2.10 -15.63
N LYS A 223 -4.83 -1.65 -14.66
CA LYS A 223 -5.95 -0.71 -14.83
C LYS A 223 -5.68 0.69 -14.25
N GLN A 224 -4.51 0.91 -13.63
CA GLN A 224 -4.09 2.18 -13.05
C GLN A 224 -3.34 3.00 -14.10
N SER A 225 -4.05 3.35 -15.18
CA SER A 225 -3.53 4.09 -16.33
C SER A 225 -4.62 5.05 -16.83
N LEU A 226 -4.23 6.27 -17.24
CA LEU A 226 -5.15 7.24 -17.85
C LEU A 226 -5.23 7.01 -19.37
N ASN A 227 -4.09 6.74 -19.99
CA ASN A 227 -3.94 6.39 -21.39
C ASN A 227 -3.28 5.01 -21.56
N PRO A 228 -4.08 3.92 -21.70
CA PRO A 228 -3.56 2.57 -21.92
C PRO A 228 -2.78 2.37 -23.23
N GLY A 229 -2.72 3.38 -24.10
CA GLY A 229 -1.90 3.39 -25.31
C GLY A 229 -0.54 4.09 -25.15
N SER A 230 -0.22 4.63 -23.96
CA SER A 230 1.10 5.19 -23.67
C SER A 230 2.17 4.08 -23.65
N LEU A 231 3.32 4.34 -24.28
CA LEU A 231 4.43 3.40 -24.40
C LEU A 231 5.70 3.98 -23.75
N LYS A 232 6.61 3.13 -23.26
CA LYS A 232 7.93 3.53 -22.73
C LYS A 232 7.81 4.62 -21.65
N ASP A 233 8.65 5.64 -21.68
CA ASP A 233 8.65 6.80 -20.77
C ASP A 233 7.28 7.46 -20.60
N ASP A 234 6.45 7.54 -21.65
CA ASP A 234 5.12 8.15 -21.57
C ASP A 234 4.16 7.31 -20.71
N SER A 235 4.42 6.01 -20.55
CA SER A 235 3.68 5.14 -19.62
C SER A 235 4.15 5.25 -18.16
N ILE A 236 5.40 5.64 -17.93
CA ILE A 236 5.92 6.00 -16.59
C ILE A 236 5.29 7.34 -16.17
N LEU A 237 5.21 8.30 -17.09
CA LEU A 237 4.51 9.57 -16.87
C LEU A 237 3.00 9.37 -16.66
N ASP A 238 2.35 8.51 -17.44
CA ASP A 238 0.94 8.11 -17.24
C ASP A 238 0.70 7.50 -15.85
N CYS A 239 1.64 6.68 -15.35
CA CYS A 239 1.60 6.18 -13.99
C CYS A 239 1.66 7.34 -12.97
N CYS A 240 2.58 8.30 -13.15
CA CYS A 240 2.68 9.47 -12.29
C CYS A 240 1.38 10.30 -12.28
N LEU A 241 0.81 10.57 -13.45
CA LEU A 241 -0.44 11.31 -13.60
C LEU A 241 -1.62 10.57 -12.97
N TYR A 242 -1.73 9.25 -13.16
CA TYR A 242 -2.79 8.45 -12.52
C TYR A 242 -2.76 8.58 -10.99
N PHE A 243 -1.58 8.46 -10.36
CA PHE A 243 -1.48 8.59 -8.91
C PHE A 243 -1.67 10.05 -8.42
N LYS A 244 -1.28 11.04 -9.23
CA LYS A 244 -1.47 12.47 -8.93
C LYS A 244 -2.94 12.89 -9.05
N GLU A 245 -3.63 12.50 -10.11
CA GLU A 245 -4.98 12.99 -10.44
C GLU A 245 -6.10 12.11 -9.87
N ILE A 246 -5.99 10.78 -10.00
CA ILE A 246 -7.06 9.84 -9.62
C ILE A 246 -6.96 9.45 -8.15
N LEU A 247 -5.74 9.28 -7.64
CA LEU A 247 -5.48 8.91 -6.25
C LEU A 247 -5.01 10.08 -5.38
N ASN A 248 -4.96 11.30 -5.93
CA ASN A 248 -4.64 12.55 -5.23
C ASN A 248 -3.37 12.45 -4.35
N CYS A 249 -2.36 11.74 -4.84
CA CYS A 249 -1.09 11.55 -4.14
C CYS A 249 -0.13 12.71 -4.46
N PHE A 250 0.76 13.01 -3.52
CA PHE A 250 1.90 13.88 -3.81
C PHE A 250 2.97 13.06 -4.54
N VAL A 251 2.95 13.10 -5.87
CA VAL A 251 3.82 12.28 -6.72
C VAL A 251 5.18 12.94 -6.93
N ILE A 252 6.22 12.13 -6.76
CA ILE A 252 7.62 12.45 -7.08
C ILE A 252 8.15 11.32 -7.96
N LEU A 253 8.69 11.66 -9.13
CA LEU A 253 9.40 10.73 -10.00
C LEU A 253 10.86 10.56 -9.54
N LEU A 254 11.31 9.32 -9.39
CA LEU A 254 12.71 8.95 -9.18
C LEU A 254 13.31 8.49 -10.51
N SER A 255 14.05 9.38 -11.20
CA SER A 255 14.74 9.07 -12.46
C SER A 255 15.98 9.97 -12.64
N ASN A 256 16.99 9.41 -13.30
CA ASN A 256 18.18 10.15 -13.73
C ASN A 256 18.10 10.59 -15.20
N ASP A 257 17.09 10.12 -15.94
CA ASP A 257 16.88 10.52 -17.33
C ASP A 257 16.41 11.98 -17.40
N LYS A 258 17.21 12.82 -18.05
CA LYS A 258 16.96 14.27 -18.18
C LYS A 258 15.72 14.57 -19.04
N ASN A 259 15.40 13.72 -20.03
CA ASN A 259 14.24 13.88 -20.91
C ASN A 259 12.95 13.50 -20.20
N LEU A 260 12.91 12.34 -19.54
CA LEU A 260 11.75 11.91 -18.75
C LEU A 260 11.53 12.87 -17.56
N CYS A 261 12.59 13.31 -16.88
CA CYS A 261 12.47 14.35 -15.84
C CYS A 261 11.92 15.67 -16.41
N THR A 262 12.35 16.10 -17.59
CA THR A 262 11.82 17.32 -18.23
C THR A 262 10.33 17.18 -18.55
N LYS A 263 9.88 16.03 -19.08
CA LYS A 263 8.46 15.74 -19.31
C LYS A 263 7.64 15.73 -18.01
N ALA A 264 8.16 15.15 -16.93
CA ALA A 264 7.50 15.16 -15.63
C ALA A 264 7.36 16.58 -15.06
N LEU A 265 8.40 17.40 -15.18
CA LEU A 265 8.37 18.80 -14.73
C LEU A 265 7.40 19.66 -15.55
N THR A 266 7.18 19.38 -16.84
CA THR A 266 6.13 20.09 -17.63
C THR A 266 4.70 19.74 -17.20
N GLU A 267 4.51 18.60 -16.54
CA GLU A 267 3.22 18.14 -15.99
C GLU A 267 3.08 18.42 -14.48
N ASP A 268 3.85 19.37 -13.94
CA ASP A 268 3.91 19.72 -12.50
C ASP A 268 4.16 18.49 -11.58
N ILE A 269 4.98 17.53 -12.00
CA ILE A 269 5.44 16.41 -11.19
C ILE A 269 6.89 16.67 -10.77
N LEU A 270 7.17 16.59 -9.46
CA LEU A 270 8.52 16.76 -8.97
C LEU A 270 9.41 15.58 -9.35
N THR A 271 10.69 15.85 -9.56
CA THR A 271 11.69 14.85 -9.95
C THR A 271 12.85 14.81 -8.97
N VAL A 272 13.35 13.62 -8.67
CA VAL A 272 14.59 13.41 -7.92
C VAL A 272 15.51 12.54 -8.78
N SER A 273 16.57 13.17 -9.29
CA SER A 273 17.72 12.48 -9.86
C SER A 273 18.78 12.30 -8.78
N PHE A 274 19.34 11.10 -8.70
CA PHE A 274 20.38 10.76 -7.74
C PHE A 274 21.63 11.60 -7.97
N ARG A 275 22.33 11.94 -6.88
CA ARG A 275 23.63 12.63 -6.91
C ARG A 275 24.55 12.02 -5.88
N LYS A 276 25.85 12.09 -6.12
CA LYS A 276 26.87 11.62 -5.17
C LYS A 276 26.66 12.24 -3.78
N ASN A 277 26.63 11.40 -2.74
CA ASN A 277 26.29 11.73 -1.35
C ASN A 277 24.79 11.99 -1.04
N MET A 278 23.86 11.65 -1.94
CA MET A 278 22.42 11.74 -1.66
C MET A 278 21.96 10.50 -0.86
N ASP A 279 21.50 10.71 0.37
CA ASP A 279 21.00 9.64 1.23
C ASP A 279 19.47 9.52 1.16
N ALA A 280 18.96 8.28 1.21
CA ALA A 280 17.54 7.96 1.18
C ALA A 280 16.75 8.65 2.30
N LYS A 281 17.36 8.88 3.46
CA LYS A 281 16.75 9.64 4.56
C LYS A 281 16.52 11.11 4.18
N ILE A 282 17.45 11.72 3.45
CA ILE A 282 17.29 13.10 2.96
C ILE A 282 16.17 13.15 1.94
N ILE A 283 16.07 12.16 1.03
CA ILE A 283 14.96 12.05 0.06
C ILE A 283 13.61 11.97 0.78
N ALA A 284 13.46 11.02 1.71
CA ALA A 284 12.22 10.82 2.46
C ALA A 284 11.82 12.07 3.28
N MET A 285 12.78 12.65 4.00
CA MET A 285 12.57 13.83 4.84
C MET A 285 12.19 15.06 4.01
N ARG A 286 12.90 15.34 2.92
CA ARG A 286 12.60 16.48 2.04
C ARG A 286 11.27 16.32 1.33
N ALA A 287 10.93 15.11 0.87
CA ALA A 287 9.64 14.84 0.28
C ALA A 287 8.49 15.01 1.29
N TYR A 288 8.69 14.57 2.53
CA TYR A 288 7.73 14.79 3.61
C TYR A 288 7.57 16.28 3.94
N GLU A 289 8.66 17.02 4.13
CA GLU A 289 8.65 18.48 4.35
C GLU A 289 7.96 19.22 3.19
N GLU A 290 8.26 18.88 1.94
CA GLU A 290 7.69 19.52 0.75
C GLU A 290 6.19 19.21 0.60
N ASN A 291 5.76 17.98 0.91
CA ASN A 291 4.35 17.60 0.99
C ASN A 291 3.61 18.46 2.03
N GLN A 292 4.20 18.57 3.22
CA GLN A 292 3.66 19.41 4.29
C GLN A 292 3.61 20.88 3.86
N LEU A 293 4.65 21.44 3.23
CA LEU A 293 4.66 22.84 2.79
C LEU A 293 3.62 23.12 1.69
N ARG A 294 3.58 22.29 0.64
CA ARG A 294 2.64 22.47 -0.48
C ARG A 294 1.19 22.32 -0.02
N PHE A 295 0.90 21.26 0.74
CA PHE A 295 -0.48 20.88 1.05
C PHE A 295 -0.95 21.27 2.46
N ALA A 296 -0.11 21.90 3.29
CA ALA A 296 -0.56 22.73 4.40
C ALA A 296 -0.90 24.16 3.92
N ASN A 297 -0.06 24.80 3.09
CA ASN A 297 -0.32 26.18 2.67
C ASN A 297 -1.49 26.30 1.65
N LEU A 298 -1.78 25.25 0.89
CA LEU A 298 -3.04 25.12 0.13
C LEU A 298 -4.31 25.06 1.02
N ARG A 299 -4.17 24.92 2.34
CA ARG A 299 -5.27 24.99 3.32
C ARG A 299 -5.48 26.41 3.87
N ASP A 300 -4.50 27.31 3.76
CA ASP A 300 -4.60 28.75 4.11
C ASP A 300 -4.80 29.68 2.89
N SER A 301 -4.32 29.28 1.70
CA SER A 301 -4.17 30.21 0.56
C SER A 301 -5.41 30.37 -0.32
N THR A 302 -6.45 29.54 -0.17
CA THR A 302 -7.70 29.65 -0.95
C THR A 302 -8.64 30.79 -0.49
N VAL A 303 -8.25 31.54 0.54
CA VAL A 303 -8.96 32.74 1.02
C VAL A 303 -8.36 34.05 0.48
N ASN A 304 -7.07 34.07 0.12
CA ASN A 304 -6.31 35.32 -0.08
C ASN A 304 -5.88 35.57 -1.54
N ASN A 305 -6.83 35.63 -2.47
CA ASN A 305 -6.59 36.18 -3.81
C ASN A 305 -7.81 36.95 -4.37
N PHE A 306 -8.28 37.93 -3.61
CA PHE A 306 -8.68 39.21 -4.17
C PHE A 306 -7.85 40.32 -3.49
N ASP A 307 -7.58 41.39 -4.23
CA ASP A 307 -6.94 42.64 -3.79
C ASP A 307 -5.46 42.57 -3.32
N GLN A 308 -4.55 42.55 -4.29
CA GLN A 308 -3.32 43.35 -4.20
C GLN A 308 -3.36 44.55 -5.14
N ASN A 309 -4.08 45.58 -4.69
CA ASN A 309 -3.85 46.97 -5.08
C ASN A 309 -4.43 47.89 -3.99
N VAL A 310 -3.62 48.25 -2.99
CA VAL A 310 -3.54 49.61 -2.42
C VAL A 310 -2.40 49.71 -1.40
N THR A 311 -1.71 50.83 -1.47
CA THR A 311 -0.52 51.20 -0.70
C THR A 311 -0.80 51.42 0.79
N SER A 312 0.21 51.09 1.61
CA SER A 312 0.42 51.41 3.02
C SER A 312 -0.35 52.60 3.62
N TYR A 313 -1.19 52.34 4.63
CA TYR A 313 -1.53 53.29 5.71
C TYR A 313 -1.69 52.57 7.07
N ALA A 314 -1.67 53.34 8.16
CA ALA A 314 -1.31 52.87 9.50
C ALA A 314 -2.43 52.21 10.35
N HIS A 315 -2.00 51.58 11.45
CA HIS A 315 -2.77 51.10 12.61
C HIS A 315 -4.18 51.69 12.84
N ILE A 316 -5.18 50.80 12.95
CA ILE A 316 -6.31 50.87 13.92
C ILE A 316 -6.61 49.42 14.40
N PRO A 317 -6.96 49.16 15.68
CA PRO A 317 -6.98 47.80 16.24
C PRO A 317 -8.36 47.12 16.30
N GLY A 318 -8.33 45.78 16.22
CA GLY A 318 -9.22 44.87 16.96
C GLY A 318 -10.66 44.66 16.46
N ILE A 319 -10.91 43.50 15.84
CA ILE A 319 -12.19 42.79 15.96
C ILE A 319 -11.86 41.32 16.29
N GLU A 320 -12.07 40.92 17.53
CA GLU A 320 -12.07 39.50 17.94
C GLU A 320 -13.46 38.92 17.65
N THR A 321 -13.56 37.89 16.81
CA THR A 321 -14.77 37.07 16.74
C THR A 321 -14.84 36.16 17.97
N PRO A 322 -15.96 36.14 18.73
CA PRO A 322 -15.96 35.60 20.09
C PRO A 322 -15.96 34.06 20.13
N PRO A 323 -15.17 33.41 21.01
CA PRO A 323 -15.11 31.95 21.17
C PRO A 323 -16.48 31.25 21.39
N LEU A 324 -17.45 31.99 21.95
CA LEU A 324 -18.80 31.53 22.25
C LEU A 324 -19.58 31.03 21.00
N GLN A 325 -19.30 31.58 19.81
CA GLN A 325 -19.98 31.17 18.58
C GLN A 325 -19.51 29.79 18.10
N PHE A 326 -18.19 29.55 18.11
CA PHE A 326 -17.63 28.25 17.75
C PHE A 326 -18.12 27.15 18.71
N ASP A 327 -18.06 27.39 20.02
CA ASP A 327 -18.43 26.39 21.02
C ASP A 327 -19.88 25.93 20.91
N LYS A 328 -20.79 26.85 20.53
CA LYS A 328 -22.21 26.58 20.32
C LYS A 328 -22.47 25.80 19.04
N VAL A 329 -21.81 26.12 17.93
CA VAL A 329 -21.95 25.37 16.67
C VAL A 329 -21.31 23.98 16.79
N SER A 330 -20.10 23.89 17.35
CA SER A 330 -19.42 22.61 17.61
C SER A 330 -20.30 21.67 18.45
N GLN A 331 -20.91 22.17 19.53
CA GLN A 331 -21.80 21.34 20.35
C GLN A 331 -23.08 20.96 19.60
N ASN A 332 -23.66 21.87 18.80
CA ASN A 332 -24.87 21.59 18.04
C ASN A 332 -24.65 20.50 16.98
N VAL A 333 -23.58 20.60 16.19
CA VAL A 333 -23.21 19.59 15.19
C VAL A 333 -22.87 18.26 15.86
N PHE A 334 -22.07 18.26 16.94
CA PHE A 334 -21.69 17.04 17.66
C PHE A 334 -22.90 16.29 18.21
N GLU A 335 -23.83 16.99 18.88
CA GLU A 335 -25.03 16.36 19.44
C GLU A 335 -25.97 15.85 18.35
N GLN A 336 -26.19 16.61 17.28
CA GLN A 336 -27.04 16.18 16.16
C GLN A 336 -26.45 14.99 15.40
N VAL A 337 -25.16 14.99 15.07
CA VAL A 337 -24.49 13.86 14.44
C VAL A 337 -24.62 12.61 15.32
N LYS A 338 -24.39 12.76 16.63
CA LYS A 338 -24.56 11.68 17.62
C LYS A 338 -25.99 11.12 17.58
N GLU A 339 -27.03 11.97 17.67
CA GLU A 339 -28.43 11.54 17.58
C GLU A 339 -28.75 10.82 16.25
N THR A 340 -28.25 11.31 15.11
CA THR A 340 -28.50 10.70 13.80
C THR A 340 -27.79 9.35 13.63
N ILE A 341 -26.58 9.18 14.18
CA ILE A 341 -25.90 7.86 14.26
C ILE A 341 -26.72 6.90 15.11
N PHE A 342 -27.23 7.37 16.26
CA PHE A 342 -27.95 6.54 17.23
C PHE A 342 -29.26 6.03 16.63
N PHE A 343 -30.02 6.93 15.99
CA PHE A 343 -31.21 6.58 15.19
C PHE A 343 -30.89 5.56 14.10
N ALA A 344 -29.82 5.77 13.34
CA ALA A 344 -29.45 4.88 12.23
C ALA A 344 -29.13 3.45 12.70
N ILE A 345 -28.38 3.30 13.80
CA ILE A 345 -28.03 2.00 14.39
C ILE A 345 -29.27 1.30 14.97
N ASP A 346 -30.07 2.02 15.76
CA ASP A 346 -31.27 1.47 16.40
C ASP A 346 -32.29 1.01 15.36
N HIS A 347 -32.60 1.86 14.35
CA HIS A 347 -33.52 1.51 13.28
C HIS A 347 -33.02 0.32 12.46
N THR A 348 -31.71 0.27 12.13
CA THR A 348 -31.13 -0.85 11.37
C THR A 348 -31.23 -2.16 12.16
N LEU A 349 -30.85 -2.18 13.43
CA LEU A 349 -30.88 -3.40 14.25
C LEU A 349 -32.32 -3.86 14.56
N ARG A 350 -33.26 -2.95 14.78
CA ARG A 350 -34.69 -3.28 14.90
C ARG A 350 -35.28 -3.81 13.60
N LYS A 351 -34.85 -3.30 12.44
CA LYS A 351 -35.33 -3.76 11.14
C LYS A 351 -34.83 -5.17 10.80
N GLU A 352 -33.61 -5.50 11.21
CA GLU A 352 -33.03 -6.84 10.97
C GLU A 352 -33.54 -7.89 11.96
N TYR A 353 -33.60 -7.56 13.26
CA TYR A 353 -33.91 -8.53 14.32
C TYR A 353 -35.33 -8.42 14.89
N GLY A 354 -36.10 -7.38 14.58
CA GLY A 354 -37.51 -7.26 14.96
C GLY A 354 -37.76 -7.34 16.47
N GLU A 355 -38.54 -8.35 16.89
CA GLU A 355 -38.81 -8.64 18.31
C GLU A 355 -37.63 -9.35 19.01
N ASP A 356 -36.74 -10.00 18.25
CA ASP A 356 -35.59 -10.74 18.78
C ASP A 356 -34.41 -9.85 19.20
N ILE A 357 -34.52 -8.52 19.07
CA ILE A 357 -33.52 -7.55 19.54
C ILE A 357 -33.12 -7.72 21.01
N GLY A 358 -33.98 -8.32 21.84
CA GLY A 358 -33.70 -8.61 23.25
C GLY A 358 -32.86 -9.85 23.51
N PHE A 359 -32.64 -10.70 22.50
CA PHE A 359 -31.81 -11.92 22.60
C PHE A 359 -30.37 -11.72 22.08
N ILE A 360 -30.11 -10.63 21.37
CA ILE A 360 -28.78 -10.20 20.96
C ILE A 360 -28.19 -9.22 21.99
N ASP A 361 -26.87 -9.02 21.98
CA ASP A 361 -26.16 -8.09 22.89
C ASP A 361 -26.41 -6.58 22.59
N TYR A 362 -27.60 -6.23 22.09
CA TYR A 362 -28.01 -4.85 21.80
C TYR A 362 -28.92 -4.29 22.91
N ASN A 363 -28.63 -3.07 23.38
CA ASN A 363 -29.50 -2.37 24.31
C ASN A 363 -29.51 -0.85 23.97
N PRO A 364 -30.67 -0.27 23.61
CA PRO A 364 -30.80 1.15 23.29
C PRO A 364 -30.34 2.09 24.41
N ASP A 365 -30.59 1.75 25.69
CA ASP A 365 -30.23 2.58 26.84
C ASP A 365 -28.71 2.69 27.04
N LYS A 366 -27.94 1.77 26.47
CA LYS A 366 -26.46 1.83 26.45
C LYS A 366 -25.92 2.66 25.29
N LEU A 367 -26.75 3.05 24.33
CA LEU A 367 -26.36 3.78 23.13
C LEU A 367 -26.30 5.29 23.43
N THR A 368 -25.36 5.67 24.30
CA THR A 368 -25.20 7.05 24.85
C THR A 368 -23.95 7.77 24.37
N THR A 369 -22.97 7.04 23.83
CA THR A 369 -21.72 7.59 23.29
C THR A 369 -21.44 7.10 21.87
N ILE A 370 -20.68 7.87 21.10
CA ILE A 370 -20.21 7.47 19.77
C ILE A 370 -19.31 6.23 19.85
N GLU A 371 -18.62 6.01 20.98
CA GLU A 371 -17.86 4.79 21.23
C GLU A 371 -18.75 3.54 21.35
N ASN A 372 -19.90 3.66 22.02
CA ASN A 372 -20.86 2.56 22.11
C ASN A 372 -21.52 2.29 20.76
N ALA A 373 -21.82 3.33 19.98
CA ALA A 373 -22.26 3.22 18.59
C ALA A 373 -21.23 2.49 17.71
N SER A 374 -19.95 2.88 17.78
CA SER A 374 -18.84 2.21 17.08
C SER A 374 -18.71 0.74 17.50
N ASN A 375 -18.84 0.44 18.79
CA ASN A 375 -18.81 -0.93 19.29
C ASN A 375 -19.99 -1.77 18.77
N TYR A 376 -21.20 -1.21 18.63
CA TYR A 376 -22.32 -1.92 18.01
C TYR A 376 -22.09 -2.19 16.52
N ILE A 377 -21.57 -1.22 15.76
CA ILE A 377 -21.18 -1.44 14.36
C ILE A 377 -20.07 -2.50 14.26
N TYR A 378 -19.12 -2.50 15.20
CA TYR A 378 -18.08 -3.52 15.30
C TYR A 378 -18.66 -4.91 15.56
N LEU A 379 -19.49 -5.08 16.59
CA LEU A 379 -20.06 -6.37 17.00
C LEU A 379 -20.91 -6.97 15.88
N PHE A 380 -21.92 -6.22 15.41
CA PHE A 380 -22.86 -6.66 14.37
C PHE A 380 -22.34 -6.47 12.94
N TRP A 381 -21.03 -6.25 12.76
CA TRP A 381 -20.43 -6.01 11.45
C TRP A 381 -20.78 -7.07 10.41
N VAL A 382 -20.52 -8.35 10.71
CA VAL A 382 -20.67 -9.45 9.73
C VAL A 382 -22.14 -9.77 9.47
N SER A 383 -23.01 -9.53 10.45
CA SER A 383 -24.43 -9.88 10.37
C SER A 383 -25.28 -8.81 9.71
N VAL A 384 -24.93 -7.53 9.86
CA VAL A 384 -25.80 -6.40 9.49
C VAL A 384 -25.02 -5.31 8.76
N PHE A 385 -24.02 -4.72 9.41
CA PHE A 385 -23.46 -3.45 8.92
C PHE A 385 -22.56 -3.61 7.68
N SER A 386 -21.87 -4.74 7.49
CA SER A 386 -20.95 -4.92 6.36
C SER A 386 -21.64 -4.81 5.01
N GLU A 387 -22.92 -5.14 4.92
CA GLU A 387 -23.69 -5.00 3.68
C GLU A 387 -23.96 -3.52 3.34
N LEU A 388 -24.24 -2.69 4.35
CA LEU A 388 -24.43 -1.24 4.19
C LEU A 388 -23.14 -0.54 3.72
N PHE A 389 -21.99 -1.05 4.16
CA PHE A 389 -20.66 -0.57 3.79
C PHE A 389 -20.05 -1.30 2.57
N THR A 390 -20.82 -2.07 1.79
CA THR A 390 -20.30 -2.80 0.60
C THR A 390 -19.60 -1.89 -0.42
N CYS A 391 -20.09 -0.66 -0.58
CA CYS A 391 -19.51 0.36 -1.47
C CYS A 391 -18.48 1.27 -0.76
N SER A 392 -18.08 0.94 0.47
CA SER A 392 -17.17 1.74 1.30
C SER A 392 -15.82 1.04 1.47
N LYS A 393 -14.77 1.81 1.78
CA LYS A 393 -13.46 1.27 2.15
C LYS A 393 -13.36 0.91 3.64
N ILE A 394 -14.36 1.32 4.44
CA ILE A 394 -14.40 1.10 5.89
C ILE A 394 -14.58 -0.40 6.19
N LYS A 395 -13.68 -0.98 6.99
CA LYS A 395 -13.69 -2.40 7.38
C LYS A 395 -14.02 -2.55 8.87
N LYS A 396 -14.38 -3.76 9.29
CA LYS A 396 -14.65 -4.12 10.71
C LYS A 396 -13.64 -3.51 11.68
N ASN A 397 -12.34 -3.54 11.36
CA ASN A 397 -11.30 -3.09 12.30
C ASN A 397 -11.31 -1.57 12.58
N GLU A 398 -11.80 -0.73 11.66
CA GLU A 398 -11.92 0.72 11.88
C GLU A 398 -12.82 1.03 13.08
N TRP A 399 -13.91 0.27 13.22
CA TRP A 399 -14.88 0.41 14.31
C TRP A 399 -14.39 -0.12 15.66
N LYS A 400 -13.24 -0.81 15.70
CA LYS A 400 -12.69 -1.38 16.95
C LYS A 400 -12.20 -0.29 17.90
N SER A 401 -11.68 0.82 17.37
CA SER A 401 -11.18 1.94 18.14
C SER A 401 -11.04 3.17 17.24
N LEU A 402 -12.14 3.91 17.04
CA LEU A 402 -12.08 5.19 16.33
C LEU A 402 -11.15 6.19 17.03
N PRO A 403 -10.41 7.02 16.29
CA PRO A 403 -9.66 8.17 16.81
C PRO A 403 -10.50 9.10 17.69
N THR A 404 -9.87 9.76 18.67
CA THR A 404 -10.55 10.67 19.61
C THR A 404 -11.31 11.80 18.89
N VAL A 405 -10.71 12.38 17.84
CA VAL A 405 -11.33 13.42 16.99
C VAL A 405 -12.68 13.01 16.38
N LEU A 406 -12.96 11.70 16.24
CA LEU A 406 -14.23 11.18 15.74
C LEU A 406 -15.22 10.77 16.85
N LYS A 407 -14.79 10.74 18.12
CA LYS A 407 -15.57 10.27 19.27
C LYS A 407 -16.00 11.36 20.25
N SER A 408 -15.25 12.46 20.36
CA SER A 408 -15.48 13.55 21.32
C SER A 408 -15.85 14.88 20.65
N LYS A 409 -16.48 15.81 21.40
CA LYS A 409 -16.81 17.17 20.93
C LYS A 409 -15.56 17.83 20.31
N PRO A 410 -15.60 18.30 19.06
CA PRO A 410 -14.49 19.02 18.43
C PRO A 410 -14.14 20.33 19.14
N THR A 411 -12.86 20.53 19.45
CA THR A 411 -12.37 21.71 20.20
C THR A 411 -11.84 22.84 19.31
N ASN A 412 -11.71 22.60 18.00
CA ASN A 412 -11.30 23.60 17.01
C ASN A 412 -12.00 23.33 15.66
N LEU A 413 -11.94 24.30 14.74
CA LEU A 413 -12.66 24.27 13.47
C LEU A 413 -12.17 23.16 12.51
N ASN A 414 -10.88 22.80 12.56
CA ASN A 414 -10.31 21.72 11.76
C ASN A 414 -10.87 20.36 12.20
N ASP A 415 -10.90 20.12 13.51
CA ASP A 415 -11.46 18.90 14.10
C ASP A 415 -12.97 18.83 13.83
N LEU A 416 -13.67 19.96 13.84
CA LEU A 416 -15.11 20.02 13.55
C LEU A 416 -15.41 19.63 12.09
N ARG A 417 -14.62 20.13 11.13
CA ARG A 417 -14.72 19.73 9.72
C ARG A 417 -14.33 18.26 9.51
N THR A 418 -13.29 17.78 10.18
CA THR A 418 -12.84 16.38 10.12
C THR A 418 -13.90 15.42 10.66
N PHE A 419 -14.52 15.78 11.79
CA PHE A 419 -15.63 15.04 12.41
C PHE A 419 -16.86 15.01 11.49
N GLU A 420 -17.27 16.17 10.94
CA GLU A 420 -18.45 16.26 10.08
C GLU A 420 -18.28 15.49 8.76
N GLN A 421 -17.17 15.65 8.05
CA GLN A 421 -16.91 14.94 6.78
C GLN A 421 -16.86 13.41 6.94
N PHE A 422 -16.29 12.92 8.04
CA PHE A 422 -16.27 11.49 8.33
C PHE A 422 -17.69 10.98 8.60
N TRP A 423 -18.45 11.67 9.46
CA TRP A 423 -19.78 11.22 9.84
C TRP A 423 -20.83 11.41 8.74
N GLU A 424 -20.73 12.43 7.89
CA GLU A 424 -21.49 12.53 6.63
C GLU A 424 -21.31 11.24 5.81
N THR A 425 -20.06 10.92 5.48
CA THR A 425 -19.70 9.76 4.65
C THR A 425 -20.24 8.46 5.25
N VAL A 426 -20.11 8.29 6.57
CA VAL A 426 -20.64 7.12 7.29
C VAL A 426 -22.16 7.08 7.27
N LEU A 427 -22.84 8.21 7.50
CA LEU A 427 -24.30 8.28 7.55
C LEU A 427 -24.92 7.97 6.18
N HIS A 428 -24.29 8.37 5.07
CA HIS A 428 -24.73 7.94 3.72
C HIS A 428 -24.74 6.42 3.55
N PHE A 429 -23.75 5.71 4.09
CA PHE A 429 -23.75 4.24 4.07
C PHE A 429 -24.80 3.65 5.02
N LEU A 430 -24.91 4.15 6.25
CA LEU A 430 -25.92 3.68 7.22
C LEU A 430 -27.36 3.88 6.69
N PHE A 431 -27.64 5.01 6.06
CA PHE A 431 -28.94 5.32 5.46
C PHE A 431 -29.15 4.67 4.08
N SER A 432 -28.19 3.92 3.52
CA SER A 432 -28.30 3.35 2.15
C SER A 432 -29.58 2.53 1.92
N LYS A 433 -30.04 1.78 2.93
CA LYS A 433 -31.28 0.97 2.92
C LYS A 433 -32.53 1.68 3.51
N PHE A 434 -32.44 2.96 3.84
CA PHE A 434 -33.55 3.75 4.40
C PHE A 434 -34.45 4.29 3.28
N THR A 435 -35.63 4.80 3.66
CA THR A 435 -36.61 5.42 2.75
C THR A 435 -36.05 6.68 2.08
N ASN A 436 -36.74 7.16 1.04
CA ASN A 436 -36.31 8.37 0.33
C ASN A 436 -36.51 9.62 1.21
N GLU A 437 -37.59 9.63 1.99
CA GLU A 437 -37.93 10.64 2.98
C GLU A 437 -36.85 10.76 4.07
N GLU A 438 -36.38 9.64 4.62
CA GLU A 438 -35.29 9.61 5.62
C GLU A 438 -33.96 10.11 5.02
N LYS A 439 -33.66 9.74 3.77
CA LYS A 439 -32.47 10.23 3.05
C LYS A 439 -32.53 11.73 2.80
N GLN A 440 -33.67 12.27 2.37
CA GLN A 440 -33.87 13.71 2.19
C GLN A 440 -33.76 14.47 3.52
N SER A 441 -34.22 13.88 4.62
CA SER A 441 -34.02 14.44 5.96
C SER A 441 -32.54 14.48 6.36
N LEU A 442 -31.78 13.42 6.05
CA LEU A 442 -30.33 13.39 6.26
C LEU A 442 -29.59 14.46 5.44
N GLU A 443 -29.88 14.57 4.13
CA GLU A 443 -29.28 15.60 3.26
C GLU A 443 -29.55 17.03 3.77
N LYS A 444 -30.78 17.29 4.22
CA LYS A 444 -31.13 18.58 4.84
C LYS A 444 -30.30 18.82 6.11
N GLN A 445 -30.13 17.82 6.96
CA GLN A 445 -29.38 17.93 8.21
C GLN A 445 -27.88 18.18 7.95
N ILE A 446 -27.28 17.47 6.99
CA ILE A 446 -25.90 17.68 6.52
C ILE A 446 -25.74 19.11 5.96
N HIS A 447 -26.70 19.59 5.17
CA HIS A 447 -26.67 20.97 4.67
C HIS A 447 -26.72 22.01 5.81
N GLU A 448 -27.54 21.79 6.83
CA GLU A 448 -27.60 22.64 8.04
C GLU A 448 -26.28 22.59 8.85
N TRP A 449 -25.60 21.44 8.93
CA TRP A 449 -24.27 21.33 9.55
C TRP A 449 -23.22 22.11 8.76
N LYS A 450 -23.11 21.87 7.44
CA LYS A 450 -22.13 22.53 6.58
C LYS A 450 -22.30 24.05 6.53
N THR A 451 -23.53 24.53 6.41
CA THR A 451 -23.82 25.97 6.45
C THR A 451 -23.46 26.57 7.81
N SER A 452 -23.79 25.90 8.91
CA SER A 452 -23.43 26.34 10.26
C SER A 452 -21.92 26.39 10.49
N ILE A 453 -21.17 25.40 10.00
CA ILE A 453 -19.69 25.32 10.12
C ILE A 453 -19.01 26.40 9.24
N ASN A 454 -19.51 26.61 8.03
CA ASN A 454 -18.95 27.61 7.11
C ASN A 454 -19.22 29.05 7.59
N ALA A 455 -20.33 29.29 8.28
CA ALA A 455 -20.67 30.58 8.91
C ALA A 455 -19.79 30.94 10.14
N ILE A 456 -18.78 30.14 10.48
CA ILE A 456 -17.76 30.47 11.50
C ILE A 456 -16.49 31.09 10.84
N SER A 457 -16.37 31.03 9.51
CA SER A 457 -15.24 31.61 8.76
C SER A 457 -15.50 33.00 8.19
N THR A 458 -16.54 33.69 8.67
CA THR A 458 -16.92 35.08 8.33
C THR A 458 -17.14 35.90 9.59
#